data_AF-A0A3D0RYB5-F1
#
_entry.id   AF-A0A3D0RYB5-F1
#
_cell.length_a   1.000
_cell.length_b   1.000
_cell.length_c   1.000
_cell.angle_alpha   90.00
_cell.angle_beta   90.00
_cell.angle_gamma   90.00
#
_symmetry.space_group_name_H-M   'P 1'
#
loop_
_entity.id
_entity.type
_entity.pdbx_description
1 polymer ?
#
loop_
_entity_poly.entity_id
_entity_poly.type
_entity_poly.pdbx_seq_one_letter_code
_entity_poly.pdbx_strand_id
1 'polypeptide(L)'
;MTDHYQGFTATAIGKLVVKNLGLPDPTRLERYTAGAPLVDGTIVVGGSGRLAGSLPGVLDTLGIASTAATTDGSTYKGLVFDATGLTDSTQLRALRDFFTPKLRSLTTCPRVVVLGTPPEQVRGAERVAQRALEGFTRSLGKEIGRGGTVQLVYVADGAEAAATSTLAFLLSPKSAYVSGQVIRIGAHGTTAAPEVADWTR
;
A
#
# COMPACT_ATOMS: atom_id res chain seq x y z
N MET A 1 23.62 -13.34 4.40
CA MET A 1 23.61 -14.44 3.41
C MET A 1 23.61 -13.81 2.04
N THR A 2 24.66 -14.02 1.25
CA THR A 2 24.79 -13.39 -0.08
C THR A 2 23.98 -14.21 -1.07
N ASP A 3 22.94 -13.64 -1.67
CA ASP A 3 22.13 -14.32 -2.68
C ASP A 3 22.88 -14.33 -4.02
N HIS A 4 23.65 -15.40 -4.25
CA HIS A 4 24.42 -15.58 -5.49
C HIS A 4 23.53 -15.78 -6.72
N TYR A 5 22.30 -16.30 -6.54
CA TYR A 5 21.36 -16.48 -7.64
C TYR A 5 20.82 -15.13 -8.12
N GLN A 6 20.33 -14.30 -7.20
CA GLN A 6 19.88 -12.94 -7.53
C GLN A 6 21.02 -12.08 -8.09
N GLY A 7 22.25 -12.26 -7.60
CA GLY A 7 23.44 -11.62 -8.16
C GLY A 7 23.66 -11.98 -9.63
N PHE A 8 23.53 -13.27 -9.97
CA PHE A 8 23.67 -13.75 -11.35
C PHE A 8 22.53 -13.27 -12.26
N THR A 9 21.26 -13.40 -11.84
CA THR A 9 20.10 -12.98 -12.66
C THR A 9 20.11 -11.48 -12.95
N ALA A 10 20.74 -10.66 -12.10
CA ALA A 10 20.89 -9.22 -12.33
C ALA A 10 21.90 -8.84 -13.43
N THR A 11 22.79 -9.75 -13.84
CA THR A 11 23.81 -9.50 -14.89
C THR A 11 23.23 -9.54 -16.31
N ALA A 12 23.91 -8.97 -17.30
CA ALA A 12 23.44 -8.97 -18.70
C ALA A 12 23.26 -10.39 -19.27
N ILE A 13 24.21 -11.30 -19.00
CA ILE A 13 24.14 -12.70 -19.43
C ILE A 13 23.05 -13.44 -18.66
N GLY A 14 22.96 -13.23 -17.34
CA GLY A 14 21.91 -13.82 -16.51
C GLY A 14 20.51 -13.44 -17.00
N LYS A 15 20.26 -12.16 -17.27
CA LYS A 15 18.98 -11.67 -17.84
C LYS A 15 18.65 -12.34 -19.18
N LEU A 16 19.64 -12.53 -20.06
CA LEU A 16 19.44 -13.20 -21.35
C LEU A 16 19.02 -14.67 -21.17
N VAL A 17 19.71 -15.40 -20.30
CA VAL A 17 19.43 -16.81 -19.99
C VAL A 17 18.06 -16.97 -19.32
N VAL A 18 17.79 -16.14 -18.30
CA VAL A 18 16.54 -16.15 -17.55
C VAL A 18 15.35 -15.84 -18.46
N LYS A 19 15.47 -14.84 -19.33
CA LYS A 19 14.44 -14.48 -20.31
C LYS A 19 14.18 -15.60 -21.33
N ASN A 20 15.23 -16.25 -21.83
CA ASN A 20 15.10 -17.30 -22.85
C ASN A 20 14.61 -18.64 -22.29
N LEU A 21 14.89 -18.93 -21.03
CA LEU A 21 14.50 -20.18 -20.36
C LEU A 21 13.25 -20.05 -19.49
N GLY A 22 12.65 -18.85 -19.39
CA GLY A 22 11.48 -18.59 -18.56
C GLY A 22 11.74 -18.77 -17.07
N LEU A 23 12.98 -18.60 -16.62
CA LEU A 23 13.33 -18.71 -15.21
C LEU A 23 12.80 -17.50 -14.42
N PRO A 24 12.56 -17.64 -13.11
CA PRO A 24 12.17 -16.49 -12.28
C PRO A 24 13.28 -15.41 -12.25
N ASP A 25 12.92 -14.15 -12.56
CA ASP A 25 13.80 -12.98 -12.35
C ASP A 25 13.29 -12.15 -11.16
N PRO A 26 13.72 -12.45 -9.92
CA PRO A 26 13.19 -11.79 -8.75
C PRO A 26 13.67 -10.33 -8.66
N THR A 27 12.72 -9.39 -8.60
CA THR A 27 13.03 -7.97 -8.41
C THR A 27 13.82 -7.76 -7.12
N ARG A 28 14.91 -6.98 -7.20
CA ARG A 28 15.66 -6.54 -6.01
C ARG A 28 14.79 -5.60 -5.18
N LEU A 29 14.41 -6.06 -3.99
CA LEU A 29 13.55 -5.29 -3.10
C LEU A 29 14.31 -4.10 -2.50
N GLU A 30 13.73 -2.92 -2.61
CA GLU A 30 14.18 -1.74 -1.88
C GLU A 30 14.02 -1.98 -0.38
N ARG A 31 15.08 -1.73 0.38
CA ARG A 31 15.08 -1.84 1.85
C ARG A 31 15.52 -0.52 2.47
N TYR A 32 15.03 -0.31 3.69
CA TYR A 32 15.26 0.94 4.40
C TYR A 32 16.74 1.12 4.76
N THR A 33 17.22 2.36 4.64
CA THR A 33 18.54 2.81 5.10
C THR A 33 18.32 4.02 5.99
N ALA A 34 18.97 4.06 7.16
CA ALA A 34 18.78 5.14 8.13
C ALA A 34 19.05 6.51 7.50
N GLY A 35 18.18 7.49 7.77
CA GLY A 35 18.22 8.83 7.19
C GLY A 35 17.66 8.97 5.77
N ALA A 36 17.26 7.88 5.11
CA ALA A 36 16.55 7.97 3.84
C ALA A 36 15.11 8.46 4.05
N PRO A 37 14.49 9.14 3.06
CA PRO A 37 13.07 9.48 3.13
C PRO A 37 12.22 8.21 3.23
N LEU A 38 11.04 8.32 3.86
CA LEU A 38 10.12 7.19 3.96
C LEU A 38 9.66 6.71 2.58
N VAL A 39 9.43 7.64 1.64
CA VAL A 39 8.97 7.35 0.29
C VAL A 39 9.83 8.11 -0.70
N ASP A 40 10.40 7.40 -1.67
CA ASP A 40 11.03 8.00 -2.84
C ASP A 40 10.03 8.01 -4.01
N GLY A 41 9.37 9.15 -4.21
CA GLY A 41 8.33 9.39 -5.20
C GLY A 41 6.95 9.75 -4.60
N THR A 42 5.96 9.91 -5.47
CA THR A 42 4.63 10.42 -5.10
C THR A 42 3.62 9.31 -4.82
N ILE A 43 2.80 9.47 -3.79
CA ILE A 43 1.66 8.61 -3.48
C ILE A 43 0.37 9.20 -4.06
N VAL A 44 -0.38 8.41 -4.82
CA VAL A 44 -1.73 8.82 -5.24
C VAL A 44 -2.73 8.43 -4.16
N VAL A 45 -3.50 9.39 -3.68
CA VAL A 45 -4.59 9.17 -2.73
C VAL A 45 -5.93 9.24 -3.45
N GLY A 46 -6.91 8.46 -2.99
CA GLY A 46 -8.28 8.52 -3.50
C GLY A 46 -9.26 7.78 -2.61
N GLY A 47 -10.49 7.65 -3.10
CA GLY A 47 -11.62 7.16 -2.30
C GLY A 47 -12.46 8.30 -1.75
N SER A 48 -13.57 7.95 -1.11
CA SER A 48 -14.60 8.89 -0.66
C SER A 48 -15.10 8.55 0.75
N GLY A 49 -14.26 7.92 1.56
CA GLY A 49 -14.57 7.55 2.93
C GLY A 49 -14.21 8.63 3.94
N ARG A 50 -14.25 8.26 5.23
CA ARG A 50 -14.00 9.17 6.36
C ARG A 50 -12.54 9.62 6.50
N LEU A 51 -11.60 8.90 5.89
CA LEU A 51 -10.16 9.17 5.96
C LEU A 51 -9.65 9.98 4.75
N ALA A 52 -10.40 10.02 3.66
CA ALA A 52 -9.97 10.60 2.38
C ALA A 52 -9.54 12.07 2.52
N GLY A 53 -10.29 12.86 3.30
CA GLY A 53 -9.99 14.28 3.52
C GLY A 53 -8.73 14.53 4.35
N SER A 54 -8.39 13.64 5.28
CA SER A 54 -7.21 13.78 6.15
C SER A 54 -5.94 13.17 5.56
N LEU A 55 -6.05 12.28 4.58
CA LEU A 55 -4.91 11.55 4.00
C LEU A 55 -3.76 12.46 3.54
N PRO A 56 -3.98 13.53 2.77
CA PRO A 56 -2.89 14.43 2.37
C PRO A 56 -2.14 15.00 3.57
N GLY A 57 -2.86 15.52 4.58
CA GLY A 57 -2.23 16.09 5.78
C GLY A 57 -1.46 15.08 6.64
N VAL A 58 -1.95 13.84 6.73
CA VAL A 58 -1.23 12.74 7.40
C VAL A 58 0.06 12.40 6.64
N LEU A 59 0.02 12.34 5.32
CA LEU A 59 1.20 12.06 4.50
C LEU A 59 2.20 13.23 4.52
N ASP A 60 1.71 14.47 4.52
CA ASP A 60 2.55 15.67 4.64
C ASP A 60 3.31 15.69 5.99
N THR A 61 2.66 15.28 7.08
CA THR A 61 3.29 15.13 8.41
C THR A 61 4.43 14.11 8.40
N LEU A 62 4.36 13.11 7.50
CA LEU A 62 5.39 12.10 7.29
C LEU A 62 6.45 12.52 6.25
N GLY A 63 6.33 13.71 5.67
CA GLY A 63 7.19 14.16 4.57
C GLY A 63 6.99 13.39 3.27
N ILE A 64 5.81 12.79 3.07
CA ILE A 64 5.47 11.96 1.91
C ILE A 64 4.66 12.80 0.91
N ALA A 65 5.24 13.05 -0.27
CA ALA A 65 4.52 13.74 -1.34
C ALA A 65 3.28 12.95 -1.78
N SER A 66 2.12 13.61 -1.82
CA SER A 66 0.87 12.99 -2.21
C SER A 66 0.07 13.83 -3.22
N THR A 67 -0.78 13.17 -4.01
CA THR A 67 -1.67 13.82 -4.97
C THR A 67 -2.98 13.07 -5.11
N ALA A 68 -4.10 13.79 -5.27
CA ALA A 68 -5.38 13.20 -5.67
C ALA A 68 -5.56 13.17 -7.20
N ALA A 69 -4.80 14.01 -7.93
CA ALA A 69 -4.87 14.12 -9.37
C ALA A 69 -3.76 13.29 -10.02
N THR A 70 -4.12 12.54 -11.07
CA THR A 70 -3.14 11.87 -11.92
C THR A 70 -3.04 12.55 -13.27
N THR A 71 -1.82 12.86 -13.70
CA THR A 71 -1.50 13.38 -15.02
C THR A 71 -0.95 12.28 -15.92
N ASP A 72 -1.25 12.36 -17.22
CA ASP A 72 -0.73 11.42 -18.21
C ASP A 72 0.80 11.50 -18.28
N GLY A 73 1.44 10.33 -18.37
CA GLY A 73 2.91 10.20 -18.42
C GLY A 73 3.63 10.28 -17.07
N SER A 74 2.94 10.63 -15.98
CA SER A 74 3.53 10.63 -14.64
C SER A 74 3.67 9.22 -14.07
N THR A 75 4.65 9.03 -13.18
CA THR A 75 4.87 7.78 -12.45
C THR A 75 4.72 8.00 -10.95
N TYR A 76 4.32 6.95 -10.23
CA TYR A 76 3.96 7.02 -8.81
C TYR A 76 4.61 5.89 -8.03
N LYS A 77 4.96 6.17 -6.77
CA LYS A 77 5.54 5.18 -5.86
C LYS A 77 4.49 4.28 -5.22
N GLY A 78 3.25 4.74 -5.11
CA GLY A 78 2.20 3.98 -4.45
C GLY A 78 0.83 4.59 -4.59
N LEU A 79 -0.17 3.82 -4.14
CA LEU A 79 -1.58 4.16 -4.19
C LEU A 79 -2.19 3.91 -2.81
N VAL A 80 -2.92 4.89 -2.27
CA VAL A 80 -3.71 4.74 -1.06
C VAL A 80 -5.17 5.01 -1.41
N PHE A 81 -6.05 4.05 -1.14
CA PHE A 81 -7.46 4.17 -1.41
C PHE A 81 -8.29 4.05 -0.13
N ASP A 82 -9.08 5.07 0.16
CA ASP A 82 -10.04 5.05 1.25
C ASP A 82 -11.36 4.40 0.82
N ALA A 83 -11.52 3.13 1.20
CA ALA A 83 -12.73 2.33 0.99
C ALA A 83 -13.67 2.34 2.22
N THR A 84 -13.42 3.15 3.25
CA THR A 84 -14.28 3.19 4.44
C THR A 84 -15.71 3.65 4.13
N GLY A 85 -15.90 4.39 3.02
CA GLY A 85 -17.22 4.81 2.53
C GLY A 85 -17.95 3.78 1.67
N LEU A 86 -17.41 2.57 1.46
CA LEU A 86 -18.08 1.53 0.68
C LEU A 86 -19.07 0.75 1.54
N THR A 87 -20.36 1.01 1.35
CA THR A 87 -21.47 0.51 2.17
C THR A 87 -22.23 -0.67 1.57
N ASP A 88 -21.96 -1.04 0.30
CA ASP A 88 -22.55 -2.21 -0.34
C ASP A 88 -21.68 -2.72 -1.50
N SER A 89 -21.96 -3.93 -1.99
CA SER A 89 -21.15 -4.61 -3.01
C SER A 89 -21.18 -3.92 -4.38
N THR A 90 -22.23 -3.17 -4.71
CA THR A 90 -22.33 -2.45 -6.00
C THR A 90 -21.31 -1.32 -6.10
N GLN A 91 -20.83 -0.83 -4.95
CA GLN A 91 -19.85 0.25 -4.85
C GLN A 91 -18.40 -0.25 -4.99
N LEU A 92 -18.15 -1.57 -4.88
CA LEU A 92 -16.80 -2.15 -5.04
C LEU A 92 -16.17 -1.86 -6.41
N ARG A 93 -16.97 -1.48 -7.42
CA ARG A 93 -16.49 -0.98 -8.71
C ARG A 93 -15.50 0.19 -8.56
N ALA A 94 -15.63 0.98 -7.48
CA ALA A 94 -14.73 2.10 -7.19
C ALA A 94 -13.26 1.67 -7.04
N LEU A 95 -13.01 0.45 -6.56
CA LEU A 95 -11.65 -0.11 -6.49
C LEU A 95 -11.06 -0.24 -7.91
N ARG A 96 -11.80 -0.86 -8.82
CA ARG A 96 -11.36 -1.00 -10.22
C ARG A 96 -11.13 0.37 -10.86
N ASP A 97 -12.10 1.26 -10.72
CA ASP A 97 -12.06 2.59 -11.35
C ASP A 97 -10.87 3.42 -10.83
N PHE A 98 -10.50 3.26 -9.56
CA PHE A 98 -9.32 3.90 -8.99
C PHE A 98 -8.01 3.23 -9.41
N PHE A 99 -7.87 1.91 -9.24
CA PHE A 99 -6.60 1.19 -9.38
C PHE A 99 -6.21 0.92 -10.83
N THR A 100 -7.12 0.36 -11.64
CA THR A 100 -6.82 -0.12 -13.00
C THR A 100 -6.08 0.90 -13.88
N PRO A 101 -6.50 2.19 -13.99
CA PRO A 101 -5.79 3.14 -14.84
C PRO A 101 -4.38 3.51 -14.34
N LYS A 102 -4.07 3.26 -13.06
CA LYS A 102 -2.82 3.71 -12.41
C LYS A 102 -1.77 2.61 -12.27
N LEU A 103 -2.16 1.33 -12.34
CA LEU A 103 -1.24 0.20 -12.11
C LEU A 103 -0.01 0.22 -13.03
N ARG A 104 -0.17 0.64 -14.29
CA ARG A 104 0.94 0.73 -15.25
C ARG A 104 1.90 1.89 -14.98
N SER A 105 1.45 2.92 -14.27
CA SER A 105 2.24 4.10 -13.91
C SER A 105 3.04 3.92 -12.61
N LEU A 106 2.94 2.75 -11.96
CA LEU A 106 3.70 2.46 -10.75
C LEU A 106 5.19 2.23 -11.06
N THR A 107 6.06 2.71 -10.17
CA THR A 107 7.51 2.42 -10.23
C THR A 107 7.81 0.98 -9.78
N THR A 108 9.09 0.62 -9.61
CA THR A 108 9.47 -0.61 -8.91
C THR A 108 9.20 -0.50 -7.41
N CYS A 109 9.03 -1.66 -6.79
CA CYS A 109 8.68 -1.80 -5.38
C CYS A 109 7.50 -0.89 -4.96
N PRO A 110 6.38 -0.85 -5.71
CA PRO A 110 5.29 0.05 -5.37
C PRO A 110 4.58 -0.37 -4.08
N ARG A 111 3.89 0.57 -3.46
CA ARG A 111 3.12 0.35 -2.22
C ARG A 111 1.64 0.65 -2.45
N VAL A 112 0.79 -0.35 -2.28
CA VAL A 112 -0.67 -0.20 -2.37
C VAL A 112 -1.29 -0.44 -1.01
N VAL A 113 -2.10 0.51 -0.54
CA VAL A 113 -2.82 0.39 0.73
C VAL A 113 -4.30 0.68 0.48
N VAL A 114 -5.17 -0.23 0.89
CA VAL A 114 -6.62 -0.01 0.96
C VAL A 114 -6.99 0.19 2.42
N LEU A 115 -7.70 1.28 2.73
CA LEU A 115 -8.23 1.57 4.05
C LEU A 115 -9.70 1.19 4.11
N GLY A 116 -10.11 0.45 5.13
CA GLY A 116 -11.50 0.00 5.30
C GLY A 116 -11.97 0.14 6.74
N THR A 117 -13.26 -0.13 6.96
CA THR A 117 -13.87 -0.25 8.29
C THR A 117 -13.83 -1.71 8.74
N PRO A 118 -13.46 -2.02 9.99
CA PRO A 118 -13.51 -3.39 10.51
C PRO A 118 -14.90 -4.03 10.25
N PRO A 119 -15.00 -5.14 9.50
CA PRO A 119 -16.29 -5.70 9.09
C PRO A 119 -17.18 -6.10 10.28
N GLU A 120 -16.59 -6.43 11.42
CA GLU A 120 -17.31 -6.74 12.67
C GLU A 120 -17.94 -5.52 13.38
N GLN A 121 -17.55 -4.28 13.02
CA GLN A 121 -18.13 -3.05 13.58
C GLN A 121 -19.31 -2.51 12.77
N VAL A 122 -19.53 -3.06 11.57
CA VAL A 122 -20.60 -2.68 10.65
C VAL A 122 -21.57 -3.85 10.44
N ARG A 123 -22.73 -3.59 9.84
CA ARG A 123 -23.79 -4.60 9.66
C ARG A 123 -24.30 -4.63 8.22
N GLY A 124 -25.10 -5.65 7.90
CA GLY A 124 -25.77 -5.75 6.61
C GLY A 124 -24.82 -5.77 5.42
N ALA A 125 -25.19 -5.06 4.35
CA ALA A 125 -24.43 -5.01 3.10
C ALA A 125 -23.02 -4.41 3.26
N GLU A 126 -22.85 -3.46 4.19
CA GLU A 126 -21.56 -2.81 4.42
C GLU A 126 -20.54 -3.79 4.96
N ARG A 127 -20.93 -4.65 5.90
CA ARG A 127 -20.07 -5.74 6.40
C ARG A 127 -19.55 -6.62 5.27
N VAL A 128 -20.40 -6.93 4.29
CA VAL A 128 -20.02 -7.74 3.12
C VAL A 128 -19.05 -6.97 2.23
N ALA A 129 -19.33 -5.70 1.94
CA ALA A 129 -18.47 -4.85 1.13
C ALA A 129 -17.08 -4.69 1.75
N GLN A 130 -17.01 -4.36 3.05
CA GLN A 130 -15.76 -4.23 3.79
C GLN A 130 -14.99 -5.55 3.85
N ARG A 131 -15.68 -6.68 4.10
CA ARG A 131 -15.03 -8.01 4.12
C ARG A 131 -14.45 -8.40 2.75
N ALA A 132 -15.11 -7.99 1.66
CA ALA A 132 -14.68 -8.29 0.29
C ALA A 132 -13.34 -7.62 -0.09
N LEU A 133 -12.97 -6.53 0.59
CA LEU A 133 -11.71 -5.83 0.36
C LEU A 133 -10.49 -6.74 0.51
N GLU A 134 -10.53 -7.71 1.42
CA GLU A 134 -9.41 -8.64 1.62
C GLU A 134 -9.18 -9.54 0.39
N GLY A 135 -10.26 -9.99 -0.25
CA GLY A 135 -10.18 -10.77 -1.48
C GLY A 135 -9.51 -9.95 -2.58
N PHE A 136 -9.94 -8.70 -2.74
CA PHE A 136 -9.35 -7.76 -3.69
C PHE A 136 -7.86 -7.53 -3.41
N THR A 137 -7.48 -7.17 -2.18
CA THR A 137 -6.07 -6.85 -1.85
C THR A 137 -5.15 -8.06 -1.97
N ARG A 138 -5.61 -9.27 -1.59
CA ARG A 138 -4.82 -10.50 -1.75
C ARG A 138 -4.62 -10.88 -3.21
N SER A 139 -5.64 -10.69 -4.06
CA SER A 139 -5.52 -10.94 -5.50
C SER A 139 -4.59 -9.91 -6.14
N LEU A 140 -4.80 -8.62 -5.86
CA LEU A 140 -3.92 -7.57 -6.38
C LEU A 140 -2.46 -7.77 -5.93
N GLY A 141 -2.24 -8.24 -4.70
CA GLY A 141 -0.89 -8.57 -4.20
C GLY A 141 -0.16 -9.65 -5.01
N LYS A 142 -0.89 -10.52 -5.72
CA LYS A 142 -0.32 -11.53 -6.63
C LYS A 142 -0.09 -10.99 -8.05
N GLU A 143 -0.76 -9.90 -8.40
CA GLU A 143 -0.76 -9.33 -9.75
C GLU A 143 0.13 -8.09 -9.88
N ILE A 144 0.41 -7.39 -8.77
CA ILE A 144 1.10 -6.09 -8.76
C ILE A 144 2.52 -6.15 -9.37
N GLY A 145 3.19 -7.30 -9.26
CA GLY A 145 4.52 -7.55 -9.81
C GLY A 145 5.61 -6.59 -9.29
N ARG A 146 6.79 -6.62 -9.92
CA ARG A 146 7.90 -5.64 -9.74
C ARG A 146 8.29 -5.35 -8.27
N GLY A 147 8.19 -6.35 -7.39
CA GLY A 147 8.49 -6.21 -5.95
C GLY A 147 7.46 -5.38 -5.16
N GLY A 148 6.27 -5.15 -5.74
CA GLY A 148 5.20 -4.39 -5.12
C GLY A 148 4.51 -5.12 -3.98
N THR A 149 3.98 -4.35 -3.04
CA THR A 149 3.23 -4.86 -1.90
C THR A 149 1.84 -4.25 -1.84
N VAL A 150 0.87 -5.03 -1.38
CA VAL A 150 -0.53 -4.62 -1.27
C VAL A 150 -1.05 -4.97 0.11
N GLN A 151 -1.69 -4.02 0.79
CA GLN A 151 -2.20 -4.22 2.14
C GLN A 151 -3.64 -3.74 2.29
N LEU A 152 -4.35 -4.40 3.20
CA LEU A 152 -5.61 -3.91 3.74
C LEU A 152 -5.38 -3.44 5.18
N VAL A 153 -5.78 -2.21 5.48
CA VAL A 153 -5.79 -1.67 6.83
C VAL A 153 -7.22 -1.36 7.22
N TYR A 154 -7.76 -2.11 8.17
CA TYR A 154 -9.02 -1.76 8.80
C TYR A 154 -8.76 -0.77 9.92
N VAL A 155 -9.45 0.37 9.89
CA VAL A 155 -9.36 1.44 10.89
C VAL A 155 -10.70 1.54 11.59
N ALA A 156 -10.75 1.20 12.88
CA ALA A 156 -11.96 1.37 13.68
C ALA A 156 -12.39 2.84 13.71
N ASP A 157 -13.71 3.06 13.83
CA ASP A 157 -14.26 4.41 14.02
C ASP A 157 -13.66 5.07 15.28
N GLY A 158 -13.16 6.29 15.15
CA GLY A 158 -12.46 7.02 16.20
C GLY A 158 -10.97 6.66 16.37
N ALA A 159 -10.42 5.77 15.55
CA ALA A 159 -9.00 5.38 15.58
C ALA A 159 -8.18 5.93 14.41
N GLU A 160 -8.70 6.93 13.68
CA GLU A 160 -8.13 7.49 12.46
C GLU A 160 -6.71 8.05 12.67
N ALA A 161 -6.49 8.75 13.79
CA ALA A 161 -5.19 9.32 14.13
C ALA A 161 -4.07 8.27 14.29
N ALA A 162 -4.44 7.03 14.65
CA ALA A 162 -3.50 5.93 14.81
C ALA A 162 -3.07 5.30 13.46
N ALA A 163 -3.67 5.69 12.34
CA ALA A 163 -3.27 5.22 11.00
C ALA A 163 -1.88 5.71 10.58
N THR A 164 -1.42 6.84 11.12
CA THR A 164 -0.16 7.50 10.75
C THR A 164 1.06 6.57 10.82
N SER A 165 1.24 5.86 11.93
CA SER A 165 2.38 4.93 12.11
C SER A 165 2.33 3.75 11.13
N THR A 166 1.12 3.26 10.87
CA THR A 166 0.90 2.14 9.95
C THR A 166 1.18 2.57 8.52
N LEU A 167 0.73 3.77 8.11
CA LEU A 167 1.03 4.33 6.80
C LEU A 167 2.53 4.61 6.62
N ALA A 168 3.19 5.17 7.64
CA ALA A 168 4.65 5.40 7.61
C ALA A 168 5.41 4.09 7.39
N PHE A 169 5.03 3.01 8.08
CA PHE A 169 5.63 1.70 7.88
C PHE A 169 5.32 1.13 6.49
N LEU A 170 4.04 1.06 6.12
CA LEU A 170 3.60 0.38 4.90
C LEU A 170 4.04 1.06 3.61
N LEU A 171 4.06 2.40 3.58
CA LEU A 171 4.47 3.15 2.40
C LEU A 171 6.00 3.18 2.24
N SER A 172 6.76 2.77 3.25
CA SER A 172 8.22 2.80 3.20
C SER A 172 8.88 1.48 2.76
N PRO A 173 10.19 1.49 2.45
CA PRO A 173 10.99 0.28 2.30
C PRO A 173 11.09 -0.60 3.56
N LYS A 174 10.64 -0.13 4.74
CA LYS A 174 10.60 -0.95 5.98
C LYS A 174 9.63 -2.13 5.83
N SER A 175 8.59 -2.02 4.99
CA SER A 175 7.59 -3.05 4.74
C SER A 175 7.90 -3.96 3.53
N ALA A 176 9.14 -3.97 3.03
CA ALA A 176 9.50 -4.58 1.74
C ALA A 176 9.08 -6.05 1.55
N TYR A 177 8.92 -6.81 2.63
CA TYR A 177 8.54 -8.22 2.58
C TYR A 177 7.19 -8.52 3.27
N VAL A 178 6.38 -7.48 3.50
CA VAL A 178 5.02 -7.61 3.99
C VAL A 178 4.11 -7.35 2.80
N SER A 179 3.30 -8.33 2.39
CA SER A 179 2.33 -8.20 1.28
C SER A 179 1.13 -9.12 1.49
N GLY A 180 -0.05 -8.70 1.02
CA GLY A 180 -1.31 -9.42 1.12
C GLY A 180 -1.80 -9.61 2.55
N GLN A 181 -1.38 -8.76 3.49
CA GLN A 181 -1.74 -8.83 4.90
C GLN A 181 -2.91 -7.91 5.23
N VAL A 182 -3.54 -8.21 6.36
CA VAL A 182 -4.63 -7.42 6.94
C VAL A 182 -4.16 -6.88 8.28
N ILE A 183 -4.14 -5.56 8.40
CA ILE A 183 -3.79 -4.85 9.63
C ILE A 183 -5.07 -4.25 10.22
N ARG A 184 -5.20 -4.26 11.55
CA ARG A 184 -6.37 -3.73 12.25
C ARG A 184 -5.92 -2.69 13.26
N ILE A 185 -6.48 -1.50 13.17
CA ILE A 185 -6.22 -0.36 14.06
C ILE A 185 -7.47 -0.12 14.90
N GLY A 186 -7.30 -0.03 16.23
CA GLY A 186 -8.40 0.25 17.16
C GLY A 186 -9.35 -0.93 17.44
N ALA A 187 -9.06 -2.14 16.97
CA ALA A 187 -9.92 -3.32 17.18
C ALA A 187 -10.09 -3.73 18.65
N HIS A 188 -9.14 -3.35 19.51
CA HIS A 188 -9.15 -3.64 20.96
C HIS A 188 -9.07 -2.36 21.80
N GLY A 189 -9.52 -1.23 21.24
CA GLY A 189 -9.32 0.10 21.83
C GLY A 189 -7.99 0.72 21.43
N THR A 190 -7.77 1.96 21.88
CA THR A 190 -6.55 2.73 21.65
C THR A 190 -5.79 2.91 22.97
N THR A 191 -4.46 2.87 22.89
CA THR A 191 -3.58 3.23 24.00
C THR A 191 -2.70 4.39 23.55
N ALA A 192 -2.44 5.33 24.46
CA ALA A 192 -1.54 6.44 24.17
C ALA A 192 -0.11 5.89 24.03
N ALA A 193 0.48 6.08 22.85
CA ALA A 193 1.88 5.84 22.62
C ALA A 193 2.62 7.19 22.61
N PRO A 194 3.89 7.24 23.03
CA PRO A 194 4.71 8.44 22.83
C PRO A 194 4.81 8.76 21.34
N GLU A 195 4.89 10.05 21.03
CA GLU A 195 5.08 10.51 19.66
C GLU A 195 6.42 10.02 19.11
N VAL A 196 6.43 9.58 17.86
CA VAL A 196 7.66 9.14 17.20
C VAL A 196 8.46 10.38 16.82
N ALA A 197 9.59 10.60 17.51
CA ALA A 197 10.42 11.78 17.32
C ALA A 197 11.09 11.84 15.93
N ASP A 198 11.38 10.68 15.32
CA ASP A 198 12.01 10.60 14.00
C ASP A 198 11.62 9.30 13.29
N TRP A 199 10.81 9.43 12.22
CA TRP A 199 10.40 8.28 11.41
C TRP A 199 11.53 7.70 10.54
N THR A 200 12.61 8.45 10.37
CA THR A 200 13.79 8.08 9.57
C THR A 200 14.88 7.36 10.37
N ARG A 201 14.62 7.07 11.65
CA ARG A 201 15.49 6.22 12.47
C ARG A 201 14.83 4.87 12.79
#